data_AF-A0A9P5J616-F1
#
_entry.id   AF-A0A9P5J616-F1
#
_cell.length_a   1.000
_cell.length_b   1.000
_cell.length_c   1.000
_cell.angle_alpha   90.00
_cell.angle_beta   90.00
_cell.angle_gamma   90.00
#
_symmetry.space_group_name_H-M   'P 1'
#
loop_
_entity.id
_entity.type
_entity.pdbx_description
1 polymer ?
#
loop_
_entity_poly.entity_id
_entity_poly.type
_entity_poly.pdbx_seq_one_letter_code
_entity_poly.pdbx_strand_id
1 'polypeptide(L)'
;MSAAKVHTQVSNRANKPKTKKEKQQKAEERRPQVGDEGRKAVFKSVLANPLDVKWPTIPPNVQNALLATLCRILEASGISQYHEAREKTSRRQKNSDSQRSKKGQGSSDAQPTTSKRKATEADTHVPPKKRRLDDGGSIIVESPSTVLPGANNPSRNVAMELDDTSSAAARPLALSHIVFGINEVTKRLEHQVSSNRNLSVQSQTPSSETALNYSENTMPSKANTSQGSPPSPPIRFVIACTQDVDPPTILAHFPPLVAVTNASRSRKNPALDVLLIQMPKMAEGSLTEAVKLRRTAVLALDNEFPGIEALDQFIPSIPILSAPWLLPPVPSPHSSSTSSTHRNPKTGIASSHPSSHTQGSLLVDTHVKQLLTSAPADMRAAKEKRAKGREEAKARAKLKKASPGRKANDRTKASNVVVTTKEAGETE
;
A
#
# COMPACT_ATOMS: atom_id res chain seq x y z
N MET A 1 50.80 18.92 -12.38
CA MET A 1 50.70 20.06 -11.44
C MET A 1 49.23 20.45 -11.42
N SER A 2 48.40 20.30 -10.38
CA SER A 2 48.58 20.21 -8.94
C SER A 2 47.59 19.19 -8.36
N ALA A 3 48.05 18.35 -7.43
CA ALA A 3 47.20 17.40 -6.72
C ALA A 3 46.73 18.04 -5.40
N ALA A 4 45.42 18.29 -5.27
CA ALA A 4 44.80 18.76 -4.04
C ALA A 4 44.48 17.56 -3.14
N LYS A 5 45.32 17.31 -2.14
CA LYS A 5 45.05 16.38 -1.03
C LYS A 5 44.10 17.05 -0.05
N VAL A 6 42.83 16.67 -0.06
CA VAL A 6 41.86 17.02 0.99
C VAL A 6 41.93 15.94 2.07
N HIS A 7 42.55 16.29 3.19
CA HIS A 7 42.66 15.46 4.39
C HIS A 7 41.45 15.72 5.29
N THR A 8 40.45 14.83 5.24
CA THR A 8 39.32 14.85 6.18
C THR A 8 39.69 14.06 7.44
N GLN A 9 39.95 14.78 8.53
CA GLN A 9 40.04 14.17 9.87
C GLN A 9 38.65 13.75 10.33
N VAL A 10 38.41 12.44 10.37
CA VAL A 10 37.27 11.84 11.06
C VAL A 10 37.62 11.78 12.54
N SER A 11 37.04 12.68 13.34
CA SER A 11 37.20 12.66 14.80
C SER A 11 36.53 11.41 15.38
N ASN A 12 37.32 10.40 15.71
CA ASN A 12 36.90 9.26 16.51
C ASN A 12 36.72 9.71 17.97
N ARG A 13 35.59 10.37 18.28
CA ARG A 13 35.19 10.63 19.67
C ARG A 13 34.69 9.33 20.28
N ALA A 14 35.63 8.59 20.87
CA ALA A 14 35.40 7.36 21.61
C ALA A 14 34.34 7.58 22.71
N ASN A 15 33.17 6.97 22.54
CA ASN A 15 32.21 6.80 23.62
C ASN A 15 32.80 5.78 24.61
N LYS A 16 33.18 6.25 25.80
CA LYS A 16 33.64 5.41 26.90
C LYS A 16 32.61 4.27 27.15
N PRO A 17 33.04 3.00 27.27
CA PRO A 17 32.15 1.89 27.57
C PRO A 17 31.56 2.10 28.98
N LYS A 18 30.25 2.36 29.05
CA LYS A 18 29.54 2.45 30.33
C LYS A 18 29.60 1.10 31.03
N THR A 19 30.13 1.11 32.26
CA THR A 19 30.29 -0.05 33.13
C THR A 19 28.96 -0.78 33.34
N LYS A 20 28.99 -2.13 33.32
CA LYS A 20 27.81 -3.03 33.44
C LYS A 20 26.87 -2.72 34.62
N LYS A 21 27.34 -2.08 35.70
CA LYS A 21 26.51 -1.69 36.86
C LYS A 21 25.48 -0.59 36.54
N GLU A 22 25.79 0.33 35.65
CA GLU A 22 24.88 1.45 35.30
C GLU A 22 23.71 1.01 34.41
N LYS A 23 23.88 -0.09 33.66
CA LYS A 23 22.85 -0.64 32.77
C LYS A 23 21.79 -1.46 33.51
N GLN A 24 22.11 -2.00 34.69
CA GLN A 24 21.14 -2.71 35.54
C GLN A 24 20.27 -1.73 36.35
N GLN A 25 20.83 -0.64 36.90
CA GLN A 25 20.03 0.37 37.61
C GLN A 25 19.04 1.12 36.69
N LYS A 26 19.42 1.40 35.44
CA LYS A 26 18.53 2.05 34.46
C LYS A 26 17.43 1.12 33.91
N ALA A 27 17.55 -0.19 34.09
CA ALA A 27 16.49 -1.14 33.73
C ALA A 27 15.45 -1.28 34.85
N GLU A 28 15.87 -1.17 36.11
CA GLU A 28 14.98 -1.16 37.29
C GLU A 28 14.13 0.13 37.34
N GLU A 29 14.74 1.28 37.00
CA GLU A 29 14.07 2.60 36.97
C GLU A 29 13.11 2.79 35.77
N ARG A 30 13.10 1.84 34.83
CA ARG A 30 12.11 1.77 33.74
C ARG A 30 10.87 0.94 34.09
N ARG A 31 10.76 0.39 35.30
CA ARG A 31 9.43 0.09 35.84
C ARG A 31 8.68 1.43 35.87
N PRO A 32 7.55 1.57 35.16
CA PRO A 32 6.78 2.81 35.20
C PRO A 32 6.50 3.08 36.68
N GLN A 33 7.12 4.13 37.23
CA GLN A 33 6.77 4.59 38.56
C GLN A 33 5.26 4.75 38.57
N VAL A 34 4.64 4.01 39.48
CA VAL A 34 3.22 3.99 39.77
C VAL A 34 2.85 5.39 40.28
N GLY A 35 2.72 6.33 39.35
CA GLY A 35 2.55 7.76 39.61
C GLY A 35 1.38 8.36 38.85
N ASP A 36 0.44 7.53 38.37
CA ASP A 36 -0.93 7.97 38.10
C ASP A 36 -1.78 7.42 39.25
N GLU A 37 -1.65 8.05 40.45
CA GLU A 37 -2.20 7.62 41.76
C GLU A 37 -3.73 7.36 41.78
N GLY A 38 -4.40 7.50 40.65
CA GLY A 38 -5.81 7.22 40.47
C GLY A 38 -6.14 6.20 39.38
N ARG A 39 -5.21 5.36 38.89
CA ARG A 39 -5.51 4.32 37.89
C ARG A 39 -5.02 2.93 38.30
N LYS A 40 -5.90 1.94 38.15
CA LYS A 40 -5.63 0.51 38.32
C LYS A 40 -5.41 -0.15 36.96
N ALA A 41 -4.46 -1.07 36.90
CA ALA A 41 -4.27 -1.99 35.79
C ALA A 41 -5.46 -2.96 35.69
N VAL A 42 -6.04 -3.11 34.50
CA VAL A 42 -7.11 -4.06 34.18
C VAL A 42 -6.71 -4.83 32.95
N PHE A 43 -6.60 -6.15 33.09
CA PHE A 43 -6.35 -7.05 31.98
C PHE A 43 -7.67 -7.40 31.29
N LYS A 44 -7.71 -7.19 29.97
CA LYS A 44 -8.84 -7.57 29.13
C LYS A 44 -8.43 -8.74 28.24
N SER A 45 -9.19 -9.82 28.28
CA SER A 45 -9.00 -10.94 27.37
C SER A 45 -9.37 -10.51 25.94
N VAL A 46 -8.46 -10.72 24.99
CA VAL A 46 -8.63 -10.44 23.57
C VAL A 46 -8.26 -11.70 22.81
N LEU A 47 -9.14 -12.14 21.91
CA LEU A 47 -8.84 -13.28 21.03
C LEU A 47 -7.78 -12.85 20.01
N ALA A 48 -6.65 -13.55 19.99
CA ALA A 48 -5.64 -13.40 18.96
C ALA A 48 -5.99 -14.29 17.77
N ASN A 49 -5.88 -13.76 16.57
CA ASN A 49 -5.99 -14.56 15.36
C ASN A 49 -4.71 -15.41 15.20
N PRO A 50 -4.77 -16.75 15.33
CA PRO A 50 -3.59 -17.59 15.14
C PRO A 50 -3.25 -17.78 13.65
N LEU A 51 -4.16 -17.40 12.75
CA LEU A 51 -4.00 -17.46 11.29
C LEU A 51 -3.38 -16.17 10.71
N ASP A 52 -2.77 -15.34 11.55
CA ASP A 52 -2.12 -14.11 11.12
C ASP A 52 -0.82 -14.43 10.36
N VAL A 53 -0.79 -14.12 9.06
CA VAL A 53 0.40 -14.32 8.22
C VAL A 53 1.39 -13.20 8.50
N LYS A 54 2.50 -13.55 9.12
CA LYS A 54 3.57 -12.59 9.43
C LYS A 54 4.45 -12.33 8.21
N TRP A 55 5.10 -11.17 8.22
CA TRP A 55 6.19 -10.88 7.29
C TRP A 55 7.32 -11.92 7.43
N PRO A 56 7.93 -12.37 6.32
CA PRO A 56 9.07 -13.27 6.37
C PRO A 56 10.28 -12.53 6.96
N THR A 57 11.04 -13.23 7.81
CA THR A 57 12.28 -12.69 8.37
C THR A 57 13.44 -13.12 7.48
N ILE A 58 14.01 -12.17 6.75
CA ILE A 58 15.13 -12.41 5.83
C ILE A 58 16.42 -11.90 6.48
N PRO A 59 17.53 -12.67 6.49
CA PRO A 59 18.80 -12.21 7.01
C PRO A 59 19.29 -10.91 6.35
N PRO A 60 19.84 -9.94 7.10
CA PRO A 60 20.18 -8.62 6.57
C PRO A 60 21.25 -8.66 5.47
N ASN A 61 22.18 -9.61 5.52
CA ASN A 61 23.16 -9.85 4.46
C ASN A 61 22.48 -10.24 3.14
N VAL A 62 21.46 -11.10 3.19
CA VAL A 62 20.67 -11.51 2.03
C VAL A 62 19.84 -10.34 1.50
N GLN A 63 19.22 -9.55 2.39
CA GLN A 63 18.47 -8.35 2.00
C GLN A 63 19.34 -7.33 1.24
N ASN A 64 20.56 -7.07 1.72
CA ASN A 64 21.49 -6.14 1.08
C ASN A 64 22.00 -6.66 -0.27
N ALA A 65 22.31 -7.96 -0.36
CA ALA A 65 22.73 -8.58 -1.62
C ALA A 65 21.60 -8.59 -2.65
N LEU A 66 20.36 -8.86 -2.23
CA LEU A 66 19.15 -8.74 -3.04
C LEU A 66 18.96 -7.33 -3.58
N LEU A 67 19.08 -6.31 -2.71
CA LEU A 67 18.96 -4.91 -3.13
C LEU A 67 19.99 -4.55 -4.21
N ALA A 68 21.26 -4.86 -3.97
CA ALA A 68 22.33 -4.56 -4.94
C ALA A 68 22.10 -5.27 -6.28
N THR A 69 21.70 -6.55 -6.23
CA THR A 69 21.41 -7.34 -7.44
C THR A 69 20.21 -6.76 -8.20
N LEU A 70 19.16 -6.38 -7.48
CA LEU A 70 17.94 -5.80 -8.04
C LEU A 70 18.21 -4.43 -8.68
N CYS A 71 18.95 -3.54 -8.03
CA CYS A 71 19.36 -2.25 -8.63
C CYS A 71 20.11 -2.47 -9.94
N ARG A 72 21.10 -3.39 -9.97
CA ARG A 72 21.86 -3.72 -11.19
C ARG A 72 20.96 -4.22 -12.33
N ILE A 73 20.01 -5.10 -12.01
CA ILE A 73 19.04 -5.62 -12.99
C ILE A 73 18.15 -4.48 -13.54
N LEU A 74 17.63 -3.62 -12.66
CA LEU A 74 16.76 -2.50 -13.04
C LEU A 74 17.50 -1.46 -13.90
N GLU A 75 18.76 -1.16 -13.58
CA GLU A 75 19.59 -0.25 -14.37
C GLU A 75 19.90 -0.81 -15.77
N ALA A 76 20.21 -2.11 -15.86
CA ALA A 76 20.49 -2.78 -17.13
C ALA A 76 19.25 -2.89 -18.04
N SER A 77 18.05 -2.85 -17.45
CA SER A 77 16.79 -3.05 -18.18
C SER A 77 16.33 -1.88 -19.04
N GLY A 78 16.98 -0.71 -18.96
CA GLY A 78 16.61 0.45 -19.76
C GLY A 78 15.44 1.28 -19.22
N ILE A 79 14.87 0.89 -18.07
CA ILE A 79 13.64 1.47 -17.52
C ILE A 79 13.84 2.94 -17.10
N SER A 80 14.99 3.25 -16.49
CA SER A 80 15.33 4.60 -16.05
C SER A 80 15.39 5.60 -17.22
N GLN A 81 16.07 5.24 -18.30
CA GLN A 81 16.19 6.08 -19.49
C GLN A 81 14.82 6.33 -20.12
N TYR A 82 13.94 5.33 -20.13
CA TYR A 82 12.57 5.47 -20.60
C TYR A 82 11.75 6.44 -19.74
N HIS A 83 11.81 6.32 -18.42
CA HIS A 83 11.08 7.23 -17.52
C HIS A 83 11.58 8.67 -17.63
N GLU A 84 12.89 8.88 -17.72
CA GLU A 84 13.47 10.21 -17.94
C GLU A 84 13.03 10.83 -19.27
N ALA A 85 13.08 10.06 -20.36
CA ALA A 85 12.63 10.51 -21.68
C ALA A 85 11.14 10.88 -21.65
N ARG A 86 10.31 10.04 -21.03
CA ARG A 86 8.87 10.29 -20.87
C ARG A 86 8.56 11.51 -20.00
N GLU A 87 9.34 11.73 -18.94
CA GLU A 87 9.15 12.92 -18.09
C GLU A 87 9.54 14.20 -18.84
N LYS A 88 10.64 14.17 -19.60
CA LYS A 88 11.07 15.30 -20.44
C LYS A 88 10.00 15.68 -21.47
N THR A 89 9.42 14.70 -22.17
CA THR A 89 8.35 14.95 -23.15
C THR A 89 7.08 15.47 -22.50
N SER A 90 6.67 14.91 -21.36
CA SER A 90 5.50 15.40 -20.60
C SER A 90 5.69 16.85 -20.11
N ARG A 91 6.88 17.21 -19.62
CA ARG A 91 7.20 18.59 -19.22
C ARG A 91 7.18 19.54 -20.43
N ARG A 92 7.71 19.12 -21.58
CA ARG A 92 7.65 19.91 -22.83
C ARG A 92 6.21 20.17 -23.26
N GLN A 93 5.35 19.16 -23.26
CA GLN A 93 3.92 19.29 -23.60
C GLN A 93 3.18 20.24 -22.65
N LYS A 94 3.38 20.11 -21.34
CA LYS A 94 2.76 21.02 -20.36
C LYS A 94 3.20 22.47 -20.55
N ASN A 95 4.48 22.68 -20.88
CA ASN A 95 5.00 24.02 -21.13
C ASN A 95 4.43 24.62 -22.43
N SER A 96 4.29 23.83 -23.50
CA SER A 96 3.67 24.31 -24.75
C SER A 96 2.20 24.67 -24.56
N ASP A 97 1.45 23.87 -23.80
CA ASP A 97 0.03 24.15 -23.52
C ASP A 97 -0.13 25.42 -22.68
N SER A 98 0.75 25.63 -21.71
CA SER A 98 0.79 26.85 -20.89
C SER A 98 1.18 28.10 -21.69
N GLN A 99 1.98 27.96 -22.74
CA GLN A 99 2.31 29.07 -23.64
C GLN A 99 1.15 29.38 -24.60
N ARG A 100 0.45 28.35 -25.10
CA ARG A 100 -0.72 28.52 -25.96
C ARG A 100 -1.87 29.22 -25.22
N SER A 101 -2.13 28.86 -23.97
CA SER A 101 -3.17 29.51 -23.17
C SER A 101 -2.85 30.99 -22.88
N LYS A 102 -1.58 31.35 -22.65
CA LYS A 102 -1.17 32.76 -22.46
C LYS A 102 -1.26 33.59 -23.73
N LYS A 103 -0.94 33.02 -24.90
CA LYS A 103 -0.96 33.77 -26.18
C LYS A 103 -2.38 34.03 -26.68
N GLY A 104 -3.35 33.16 -26.37
CA GLY A 104 -4.75 33.32 -26.75
C GLY A 104 -5.52 34.40 -25.99
N GLN A 105 -4.99 34.93 -24.88
CA GLN A 105 -5.69 35.87 -24.01
C GLN A 105 -5.26 37.34 -24.19
N GLY A 106 -4.29 37.61 -25.08
CA GLY A 106 -3.64 38.92 -25.21
C GLY A 106 -3.90 39.71 -26.50
N SER A 107 -4.76 39.25 -27.41
CA SER A 107 -4.96 39.94 -28.71
C SER A 107 -6.42 40.23 -29.09
N SER A 108 -7.33 40.31 -28.14
CA SER A 108 -8.58 41.04 -28.38
C SER A 108 -8.35 42.50 -28.02
N ASP A 109 -7.93 43.26 -29.02
CA ASP A 109 -8.07 44.72 -29.11
C ASP A 109 -9.58 45.04 -29.13
N ALA A 110 -10.22 44.88 -27.97
CA ALA A 110 -11.63 45.18 -27.77
C ALA A 110 -11.72 46.22 -26.65
N GLN A 111 -12.20 47.39 -27.07
CA GLN A 111 -12.35 48.62 -26.32
C GLN A 111 -12.69 48.47 -24.83
N PRO A 112 -12.20 49.39 -23.98
CA PRO A 112 -12.66 49.52 -22.59
C PRO A 112 -14.12 49.99 -22.58
N THR A 113 -15.08 49.06 -22.55
CA THR A 113 -16.47 49.40 -22.26
C THR A 113 -16.66 49.44 -20.75
N THR A 114 -16.82 50.67 -20.25
CA THR A 114 -17.10 51.00 -18.85
C THR A 114 -18.52 50.55 -18.47
N SER A 115 -18.73 49.25 -18.24
CA SER A 115 -20.00 48.73 -17.73
C SER A 115 -19.99 48.69 -16.20
N LYS A 116 -20.24 49.85 -15.61
CA LYS A 116 -20.55 50.07 -14.20
C LYS A 116 -21.95 49.51 -13.90
N ARG A 117 -22.09 48.21 -13.66
CA ARG A 117 -23.33 47.65 -13.11
C ARG A 117 -23.31 47.66 -11.59
N LYS A 118 -23.93 48.72 -11.08
CA LYS A 118 -24.53 48.86 -9.75
C LYS A 118 -25.54 47.71 -9.56
N ALA A 119 -25.15 46.67 -8.84
CA ALA A 119 -26.08 45.66 -8.34
C ALA A 119 -26.54 46.09 -6.94
N THR A 120 -27.80 46.49 -6.92
CA THR A 120 -28.63 46.90 -5.80
C THR A 120 -28.76 45.82 -4.73
N GLU A 121 -28.79 46.30 -3.49
CA GLU A 121 -29.34 45.64 -2.31
C GLU A 121 -30.73 45.05 -2.60
N ALA A 122 -30.90 43.78 -2.25
CA ALA A 122 -32.20 43.25 -1.82
C ALA A 122 -31.92 42.12 -0.83
N ASP A 123 -32.28 42.44 0.39
CA ASP A 123 -32.34 41.65 1.60
C ASP A 123 -33.29 40.45 1.41
N THR A 124 -32.79 39.21 1.53
CA THR A 124 -33.58 38.11 2.10
C THR A 124 -32.66 37.03 2.66
N HIS A 125 -32.54 37.07 3.98
CA HIS A 125 -31.78 36.17 4.82
C HIS A 125 -32.49 34.81 4.99
N VAL A 126 -32.05 33.75 4.30
CA VAL A 126 -32.36 32.35 4.67
C VAL A 126 -31.07 31.51 4.59
N PRO A 127 -30.53 31.03 5.72
CA PRO A 127 -29.36 30.16 5.68
C PRO A 127 -29.77 28.73 5.24
N PRO A 128 -29.12 28.13 4.22
CA PRO A 128 -29.38 26.73 3.91
C PRO A 128 -28.82 25.84 5.01
N LYS A 129 -29.72 25.13 5.68
CA LYS A 129 -29.41 23.98 6.54
C LYS A 129 -28.55 23.00 5.74
N LYS A 130 -27.31 22.77 6.22
CA LYS A 130 -26.50 21.59 5.87
C LYS A 130 -27.31 20.33 6.20
N ARG A 131 -28.00 19.78 5.22
CA ARG A 131 -28.42 18.37 5.24
C ARG A 131 -27.18 17.54 5.00
N ARG A 132 -26.75 16.82 6.04
CA ARG A 132 -25.96 15.61 5.88
C ARG A 132 -26.85 14.61 5.16
N LEU A 133 -26.58 14.40 3.88
CA LEU A 133 -26.98 13.20 3.17
C LEU A 133 -25.75 12.32 3.15
N ASP A 134 -25.87 11.22 3.90
CA ASP A 134 -25.06 10.03 3.73
C ASP A 134 -25.41 9.47 2.34
N ASP A 135 -24.46 9.49 1.42
CA ASP A 135 -24.55 8.67 0.22
C ASP A 135 -23.16 8.20 -0.20
N GLY A 136 -23.03 6.88 -0.30
CA GLY A 136 -21.84 6.16 -0.70
C GLY A 136 -21.66 6.26 -2.20
N GLY A 137 -21.08 7.36 -2.67
CA GLY A 137 -20.69 7.54 -4.06
C GLY A 137 -19.31 6.92 -4.33
N SER A 138 -19.30 5.76 -4.97
CA SER A 138 -18.12 5.18 -5.63
C SER A 138 -17.49 6.21 -6.57
N ILE A 139 -16.27 6.64 -6.27
CA ILE A 139 -15.46 7.47 -7.16
C ILE A 139 -14.91 6.55 -8.25
N ILE A 140 -15.64 6.46 -9.37
CA ILE A 140 -15.08 5.99 -10.63
C ILE A 140 -14.08 7.06 -11.08
N VAL A 141 -12.79 6.77 -10.91
CA VAL A 141 -11.72 7.51 -11.57
C VAL A 141 -11.76 7.09 -13.04
N GLU A 142 -12.50 7.83 -13.86
CA GLU A 142 -12.40 7.74 -15.32
C GLU A 142 -10.99 8.17 -15.74
N SER A 143 -10.25 7.21 -16.29
CA SER A 143 -9.05 7.45 -17.07
C SER A 143 -9.37 8.42 -18.22
N PRO A 144 -8.49 9.39 -18.53
CA PRO A 144 -8.73 10.28 -19.65
C PRO A 144 -8.61 9.50 -20.97
N SER A 145 -9.77 9.24 -21.58
CA SER A 145 -9.85 8.76 -22.97
C SER A 145 -9.31 9.83 -23.91
N THR A 146 -8.33 9.42 -24.70
CA THR A 146 -7.77 10.15 -25.83
C THR A 146 -8.87 10.43 -26.85
N VAL A 147 -9.42 11.65 -26.85
CA VAL A 147 -10.26 12.16 -27.93
C VAL A 147 -9.35 12.52 -29.10
N LEU A 148 -9.48 11.79 -30.21
CA LEU A 148 -8.88 12.15 -31.50
C LEU A 148 -9.69 13.32 -32.10
N PRO A 149 -9.10 14.49 -32.39
CA PRO A 149 -9.74 15.49 -33.23
C PRO A 149 -9.37 15.27 -34.69
N GLY A 150 -10.41 15.04 -35.51
CA GLY A 150 -10.32 15.03 -36.96
C GLY A 150 -10.26 16.45 -37.55
N ALA A 151 -9.27 16.63 -38.43
CA ALA A 151 -9.27 17.32 -39.72
C ALA A 151 -9.56 18.83 -39.85
N ASN A 152 -8.62 19.44 -40.59
CA ASN A 152 -8.74 20.56 -41.55
C ASN A 152 -8.62 22.01 -41.06
N ASN A 153 -7.38 22.50 -41.08
CA ASN A 153 -7.09 23.87 -41.54
C ASN A 153 -5.73 23.90 -42.26
N PRO A 154 -5.64 24.34 -43.53
CA PRO A 154 -4.37 24.46 -44.23
C PRO A 154 -3.72 25.84 -44.04
N SER A 155 -2.40 25.85 -44.18
CA SER A 155 -1.57 27.00 -44.55
C SER A 155 -1.22 28.02 -43.48
N ARG A 156 -0.10 27.75 -42.77
CA ARG A 156 0.94 28.77 -42.57
C ARG A 156 2.31 28.09 -42.45
N ASN A 157 2.99 27.98 -43.60
CA ASN A 157 4.40 27.59 -43.68
C ASN A 157 5.27 28.67 -43.05
N VAL A 158 5.85 28.38 -41.89
CA VAL A 158 7.13 28.96 -41.46
C VAL A 158 8.02 27.77 -41.15
N ALA A 159 8.85 27.43 -42.14
CA ALA A 159 9.88 26.42 -42.04
C ALA A 159 10.90 26.86 -40.97
N MET A 160 10.91 26.14 -39.86
CA MET A 160 12.04 26.10 -38.96
C MET A 160 12.35 24.61 -38.78
N GLU A 161 13.02 24.05 -39.79
CA GLU A 161 13.64 22.72 -39.71
C GLU A 161 14.76 22.80 -38.67
N LEU A 162 14.46 22.29 -37.48
CA LEU A 162 15.47 21.83 -36.53
C LEU A 162 15.20 20.34 -36.37
N ASP A 163 16.22 19.55 -36.72
CA ASP A 163 16.36 18.09 -36.60
C ASP A 163 16.16 17.58 -35.16
N ASP A 164 15.03 17.86 -34.52
CA ASP A 164 14.64 17.22 -33.26
C ASP A 164 13.88 15.93 -33.59
N THR A 165 14.55 15.03 -34.33
CA THR A 165 14.23 13.58 -34.34
C THR A 165 14.60 13.01 -32.97
N SER A 166 14.02 13.60 -31.91
CA SER A 166 13.99 13.08 -30.56
C SER A 166 13.16 11.81 -30.59
N SER A 167 13.78 10.74 -31.08
CA SER A 167 13.31 9.36 -31.07
C SER A 167 12.67 9.10 -29.71
N ALA A 168 11.34 9.00 -29.70
CA ALA A 168 10.60 8.64 -28.51
C ALA A 168 11.13 7.28 -28.08
N ALA A 169 11.95 7.27 -27.01
CA ALA A 169 12.67 6.09 -26.58
C ALA A 169 11.72 4.89 -26.57
N ALA A 170 12.03 3.88 -27.40
CA ALA A 170 11.19 2.71 -27.55
C ALA A 170 10.94 2.10 -26.16
N ARG A 171 9.69 1.72 -25.89
CA ARG A 171 9.31 1.18 -24.58
C ARG A 171 10.12 -0.10 -24.30
N PRO A 172 10.94 -0.15 -23.23
CA PRO A 172 11.69 -1.36 -22.89
C PRO A 172 10.76 -2.54 -22.63
N LEU A 173 11.11 -3.73 -23.13
CA LEU A 173 10.35 -4.97 -22.89
C LEU A 173 10.22 -5.27 -21.40
N ALA A 174 11.22 -4.93 -20.59
CA ALA A 174 11.16 -5.09 -19.14
C ALA A 174 9.95 -4.41 -18.48
N LEU A 175 9.41 -3.33 -19.07
CA LEU A 175 8.24 -2.62 -18.55
C LEU A 175 6.92 -3.39 -18.66
N SER A 176 6.84 -4.48 -19.43
CA SER A 176 5.65 -5.35 -19.44
C SER A 176 5.68 -6.42 -18.34
N HIS A 177 6.83 -6.61 -17.68
CA HIS A 177 7.06 -7.67 -16.68
C HIS A 177 7.29 -7.12 -15.27
N ILE A 178 7.06 -5.82 -15.06
CA ILE A 178 7.24 -5.14 -13.78
C ILE A 178 6.07 -4.23 -13.47
N VAL A 179 5.67 -4.23 -12.20
CA VAL A 179 4.59 -3.39 -11.69
C VAL A 179 5.11 -2.58 -10.51
N PHE A 180 4.86 -1.27 -10.51
CA PHE A 180 5.28 -0.36 -9.44
C PHE A 180 4.09 0.18 -8.67
N GLY A 181 4.27 0.33 -7.36
CA GLY A 181 3.31 0.97 -6.47
C GLY A 181 2.38 -0.01 -5.76
N ILE A 182 1.91 0.42 -4.59
CA ILE A 182 1.13 -0.41 -3.66
C ILE A 182 -0.15 -0.90 -4.32
N ASN A 183 -0.94 0.01 -4.89
CA ASN A 183 -2.24 -0.31 -5.46
C ASN A 183 -2.14 -1.21 -6.68
N GLU A 184 -1.19 -0.96 -7.58
CA GLU A 184 -1.05 -1.75 -8.81
C GLU A 184 -0.56 -3.16 -8.51
N VAL A 185 0.38 -3.33 -7.58
CA VAL A 185 0.81 -4.67 -7.14
C VAL A 185 -0.32 -5.41 -6.43
N THR A 186 -1.11 -4.72 -5.58
CA THR A 186 -2.29 -5.33 -4.94
C THR A 186 -3.31 -5.80 -5.98
N LYS A 187 -3.72 -4.96 -6.93
CA LYS A 187 -4.64 -5.34 -8.02
C LYS A 187 -4.11 -6.53 -8.82
N ARG A 188 -2.80 -6.55 -9.10
CA ARG A 188 -2.17 -7.63 -9.87
C ARG A 188 -2.20 -8.96 -9.13
N LEU A 189 -1.93 -8.97 -7.82
CA LEU A 189 -2.05 -10.16 -6.97
C LEU A 189 -3.51 -10.63 -6.86
N GLU A 190 -4.46 -9.72 -6.63
CA GLU A 190 -5.89 -10.03 -6.57
C GLU A 190 -6.41 -10.64 -7.89
N HIS A 191 -5.94 -10.12 -9.02
CA HIS A 191 -6.24 -10.67 -10.33
C HIS A 191 -5.71 -12.11 -10.46
N GLN A 192 -4.49 -12.40 -9.99
CA GLN A 192 -3.96 -13.77 -10.00
C GLN A 192 -4.73 -14.73 -9.10
N VAL A 193 -5.14 -14.28 -7.91
CA VAL A 193 -6.01 -15.07 -7.02
C VAL A 193 -7.34 -15.37 -7.70
N SER A 194 -7.95 -14.38 -8.34
CA SER A 194 -9.24 -14.51 -9.03
C SER A 194 -9.16 -15.48 -10.22
N SER A 195 -8.12 -15.35 -11.05
CA SER A 195 -7.88 -16.23 -12.19
C SER A 195 -7.64 -17.69 -11.76
N ASN A 196 -6.91 -17.91 -10.65
CA ASN A 196 -6.67 -19.25 -10.13
C ASN A 196 -7.95 -19.90 -9.55
N ARG A 197 -8.83 -19.11 -8.92
CA ARG A 197 -10.10 -19.61 -8.38
C ARG A 197 -11.05 -20.05 -9.50
N ASN A 198 -11.19 -19.26 -10.56
CA ASN A 198 -12.07 -19.59 -11.68
C ASN A 198 -11.67 -20.91 -12.37
N LEU A 199 -10.36 -21.18 -12.48
CA LEU A 199 -9.85 -22.44 -13.06
C LEU A 199 -10.22 -23.68 -12.23
N SER A 200 -10.36 -23.56 -10.90
CA SER A 200 -10.68 -24.71 -10.05
C SER A 200 -12.16 -25.09 -10.08
N VAL A 201 -13.06 -24.13 -10.36
CA VAL A 201 -14.51 -24.39 -10.40
C VAL A 201 -14.90 -25.12 -11.68
N GLN A 202 -14.25 -24.81 -12.81
CA GLN A 202 -14.56 -25.43 -14.10
C GLN A 202 -14.16 -26.91 -14.21
N SER A 203 -13.16 -27.37 -13.44
CA SER A 203 -12.69 -28.77 -13.53
C SER A 203 -13.54 -29.76 -12.73
N GLN A 204 -14.60 -29.33 -12.05
CA GLN A 204 -15.42 -30.20 -11.18
C GLN A 204 -16.79 -30.53 -11.73
N THR A 205 -17.17 -30.18 -12.97
CA THR A 205 -18.38 -30.74 -13.56
C THR A 205 -18.13 -32.21 -13.87
N PRO A 206 -18.67 -33.16 -13.07
CA PRO A 206 -18.54 -34.57 -13.40
C PRO A 206 -19.32 -34.77 -14.70
N SER A 207 -18.65 -35.36 -15.67
CA SER A 207 -19.24 -35.85 -16.91
C SER A 207 -20.28 -36.92 -16.58
N SER A 208 -21.47 -36.50 -16.18
CA SER A 208 -22.67 -37.31 -16.28
C SER A 208 -23.11 -37.21 -17.73
N GLU A 209 -22.63 -38.15 -18.54
CA GLU A 209 -23.38 -38.61 -19.71
C GLU A 209 -24.83 -38.82 -19.27
N THR A 210 -25.79 -38.42 -20.11
CA THR A 210 -27.27 -38.49 -19.89
C THR A 210 -27.94 -37.18 -19.44
N ALA A 211 -28.00 -36.20 -20.33
CA ALA A 211 -29.23 -35.42 -20.53
C ALA A 211 -29.24 -34.81 -21.93
N LEU A 212 -29.99 -35.46 -22.80
CA LEU A 212 -30.40 -34.95 -24.11
C LEU A 212 -31.13 -33.61 -23.96
N ASN A 213 -30.81 -32.68 -24.86
CA ASN A 213 -31.69 -31.67 -25.46
C ASN A 213 -32.82 -31.11 -24.57
N TYR A 214 -32.69 -29.89 -24.04
CA TYR A 214 -33.81 -28.93 -24.02
C TYR A 214 -33.35 -27.47 -23.81
N SER A 215 -33.81 -26.62 -24.71
CA SER A 215 -33.87 -25.14 -24.73
C SER A 215 -32.58 -24.31 -24.67
N GLU A 216 -32.00 -24.16 -25.86
CA GLU A 216 -31.41 -22.95 -26.42
C GLU A 216 -32.37 -21.74 -26.29
N ASN A 217 -32.11 -20.82 -25.35
CA ASN A 217 -32.55 -19.40 -25.37
C ASN A 217 -32.22 -18.65 -24.07
N THR A 218 -31.01 -18.80 -23.52
CA THR A 218 -30.52 -17.87 -22.49
C THR A 218 -29.55 -16.89 -23.15
N MET A 219 -30.02 -15.66 -23.26
CA MET A 219 -29.33 -14.52 -23.85
C MET A 219 -27.86 -14.45 -23.41
N PRO A 220 -26.91 -14.27 -24.34
CA PRO A 220 -25.52 -14.00 -24.01
C PRO A 220 -25.46 -12.64 -23.30
N SER A 221 -25.42 -12.68 -21.97
CA SER A 221 -25.05 -11.50 -21.18
C SER A 221 -23.70 -11.03 -21.71
N LYS A 222 -23.65 -9.76 -22.12
CA LYS A 222 -22.48 -9.06 -22.66
C LYS A 222 -21.33 -9.14 -21.65
N ALA A 223 -20.62 -10.26 -21.63
CA ALA A 223 -19.28 -10.33 -21.10
C ALA A 223 -18.50 -9.28 -21.88
N ASN A 224 -18.04 -8.25 -21.19
CA ASN A 224 -17.20 -7.21 -21.76
C ASN A 224 -15.99 -7.87 -22.41
N THR A 225 -16.08 -8.12 -23.71
CA THR A 225 -14.99 -8.45 -24.62
C THR A 225 -14.09 -7.23 -24.71
N SER A 226 -13.35 -6.93 -23.64
CA SER A 226 -12.11 -6.18 -23.78
C SER A 226 -11.21 -7.05 -24.64
N GLN A 227 -11.02 -6.63 -25.89
CA GLN A 227 -10.18 -7.28 -26.90
C GLN A 227 -8.91 -7.86 -26.26
N GLY A 228 -8.68 -9.15 -26.53
CA GLY A 228 -7.76 -10.03 -25.80
C GLY A 228 -6.31 -9.55 -25.78
N SER A 229 -5.97 -8.74 -24.77
CA SER A 229 -4.59 -8.65 -24.33
C SER A 229 -4.15 -10.04 -23.86
N PRO A 230 -2.96 -10.52 -24.25
CA PRO A 230 -2.44 -11.81 -23.78
C PRO A 230 -2.46 -11.84 -22.24
N PRO A 231 -2.73 -13.00 -21.63
CA PRO A 231 -2.72 -13.14 -20.18
C PRO A 231 -1.35 -12.70 -19.67
N SER A 232 -1.31 -11.65 -18.87
CA SER A 232 -0.04 -11.13 -18.35
C SER A 232 0.62 -12.19 -17.46
N PRO A 233 1.95 -12.36 -17.55
CA PRO A 233 2.67 -13.44 -16.88
C PRO A 233 2.52 -13.39 -15.35
N PRO A 234 2.68 -14.54 -14.68
CA PRO A 234 2.52 -14.64 -13.23
C PRO A 234 3.60 -13.84 -12.48
N ILE A 235 3.21 -13.21 -11.38
CA ILE A 235 4.16 -12.56 -10.46
C ILE A 235 4.97 -13.67 -9.81
N ARG A 236 6.27 -13.43 -9.64
CA ARG A 236 7.20 -14.29 -8.93
C ARG A 236 7.80 -13.62 -7.70
N PHE A 237 8.15 -12.33 -7.78
CA PHE A 237 8.69 -11.58 -6.64
C PHE A 237 7.82 -10.37 -6.32
N VAL A 238 7.57 -10.15 -5.03
CA VAL A 238 6.97 -8.93 -4.49
C VAL A 238 7.97 -8.33 -3.51
N ILE A 239 8.46 -7.14 -3.80
CA ILE A 239 9.52 -6.47 -3.04
C ILE A 239 8.93 -5.21 -2.39
N ALA A 240 9.08 -5.09 -1.07
CA ALA A 240 8.47 -4.02 -0.29
C ALA A 240 9.48 -3.34 0.67
N CYS A 241 9.56 -2.01 0.60
CA CYS A 241 10.41 -1.16 1.44
C CYS A 241 9.70 -0.81 2.77
N THR A 242 9.38 -1.82 3.58
CA THR A 242 8.55 -1.64 4.79
C THR A 242 9.15 -0.71 5.83
N GLN A 243 10.47 -0.56 5.84
CA GLN A 243 11.18 0.31 6.79
C GLN A 243 11.22 1.78 6.35
N ASP A 244 10.88 2.06 5.09
CA ASP A 244 10.91 3.41 4.50
C ASP A 244 9.51 4.03 4.37
N VAL A 245 8.45 3.22 4.53
CA VAL A 245 7.04 3.66 4.47
C VAL A 245 6.49 3.94 5.85
N ASP A 246 6.01 5.17 6.06
CA ASP A 246 5.33 5.61 7.28
C ASP A 246 3.86 5.97 7.02
N PRO A 247 2.88 5.27 7.64
CA PRO A 247 3.04 4.13 8.54
C PRO A 247 3.23 2.80 7.79
N PRO A 248 3.98 1.84 8.37
CA PRO A 248 4.21 0.51 7.77
C PRO A 248 2.93 -0.32 7.64
N THR A 249 1.86 0.07 8.34
CA THR A 249 0.54 -0.57 8.27
C THR A 249 -0.08 -0.50 6.88
N ILE A 250 0.32 0.46 6.03
CA ILE A 250 -0.13 0.56 4.64
C ILE A 250 0.30 -0.68 3.84
N LEU A 251 1.34 -1.40 4.27
CA LEU A 251 1.84 -2.60 3.60
C LEU A 251 1.40 -3.90 4.29
N ALA A 252 0.69 -3.83 5.42
CA ALA A 252 0.39 -4.99 6.25
C ALA A 252 -0.49 -6.06 5.55
N HIS A 253 -1.15 -5.72 4.45
CA HIS A 253 -1.97 -6.64 3.66
C HIS A 253 -1.17 -7.54 2.70
N PHE A 254 0.11 -7.25 2.42
CA PHE A 254 0.90 -8.05 1.48
C PHE A 254 1.17 -9.49 1.93
N PRO A 255 1.59 -9.78 3.19
CA PRO A 255 1.79 -11.16 3.63
C PRO A 255 0.57 -12.06 3.45
N PRO A 256 -0.65 -11.71 3.92
CA PRO A 256 -1.81 -12.56 3.69
C PRO A 256 -2.19 -12.67 2.21
N LEU A 257 -2.05 -11.60 1.41
CA LEU A 257 -2.37 -11.63 -0.01
C LEU A 257 -1.43 -12.55 -0.80
N VAL A 258 -0.13 -12.54 -0.49
CA VAL A 258 0.86 -13.45 -1.07
C VAL A 258 0.58 -14.89 -0.62
N ALA A 259 0.29 -15.12 0.66
CA ALA A 259 -0.04 -16.46 1.17
C ALA A 259 -1.29 -17.06 0.51
N VAL A 260 -2.32 -16.25 0.24
CA VAL A 260 -3.52 -16.65 -0.50
C VAL A 260 -3.19 -16.98 -1.96
N THR A 261 -2.35 -16.15 -2.60
CA THR A 261 -1.87 -16.39 -3.97
C THR A 261 -1.15 -17.73 -4.06
N ASN A 262 -0.23 -18.00 -3.14
CA ASN A 262 0.54 -19.24 -3.08
C ASN A 262 -0.35 -20.44 -2.78
N ALA A 263 -1.28 -20.36 -1.81
CA ALA A 263 -2.23 -21.43 -1.55
C ALA A 263 -3.08 -21.79 -2.79
N SER A 264 -3.43 -20.79 -3.62
CA SER A 264 -4.20 -21.02 -4.85
C SER A 264 -3.36 -21.62 -5.98
N ARG A 265 -2.03 -21.48 -5.97
CA ARG A 265 -1.10 -21.90 -7.04
C ARG A 265 -0.33 -23.19 -6.72
N SER A 266 0.10 -23.37 -5.47
CA SER A 266 1.10 -24.37 -5.04
C SER A 266 0.74 -25.82 -5.43
N ARG A 267 -0.54 -26.14 -5.63
CA ARG A 267 -0.97 -27.47 -6.13
C ARG A 267 -0.46 -27.82 -7.53
N LYS A 268 -0.21 -26.84 -8.39
CA LYS A 268 0.14 -27.08 -9.80
C LYS A 268 1.63 -26.98 -10.05
N ASN A 269 2.30 -25.99 -9.45
CA ASN A 269 3.72 -25.76 -9.65
C ASN A 269 4.33 -24.95 -8.49
N PRO A 270 4.97 -25.60 -7.50
CA PRO A 270 5.58 -24.91 -6.37
C PRO A 270 6.80 -24.05 -6.77
N ALA A 271 7.43 -24.32 -7.93
CA ALA A 271 8.53 -23.50 -8.43
C ALA A 271 8.10 -22.08 -8.82
N LEU A 272 6.78 -21.85 -8.94
CA LEU A 272 6.19 -20.56 -9.31
C LEU A 272 5.52 -19.87 -8.10
N ASP A 273 5.83 -20.25 -6.87
CA ASP A 273 5.33 -19.55 -5.69
C ASP A 273 5.86 -18.11 -5.63
N VAL A 274 5.00 -17.20 -5.18
CA VAL A 274 5.32 -15.78 -5.04
C VAL A 274 6.16 -15.58 -3.78
N LEU A 275 7.31 -14.95 -3.94
CA LEU A 275 8.23 -14.61 -2.85
C LEU A 275 8.03 -13.17 -2.40
N LEU A 276 7.70 -12.99 -1.12
CA LEU A 276 7.59 -11.67 -0.50
C LEU A 276 8.93 -11.29 0.15
N ILE A 277 9.52 -10.19 -0.29
CA ILE A 277 10.82 -9.72 0.18
C ILE A 277 10.66 -8.40 0.91
N GLN A 278 11.11 -8.38 2.16
CA GLN A 278 11.27 -7.16 2.93
C GLN A 278 12.65 -6.56 2.67
N MET A 279 12.68 -5.30 2.26
CA MET A 279 13.91 -4.57 1.98
C MET A 279 14.46 -3.85 3.21
N PRO A 280 15.79 -3.61 3.26
CA PRO A 280 16.41 -2.89 4.36
C PRO A 280 16.01 -1.41 4.35
N LYS A 281 16.39 -0.67 5.39
CA LYS A 281 16.23 0.79 5.43
C LYS A 281 16.97 1.46 4.27
N MET A 282 16.40 2.53 3.74
CA MET A 282 16.89 3.32 2.60
C MET A 282 16.86 2.59 1.24
N ALA A 283 16.21 1.43 1.17
CA ALA A 283 16.04 0.71 -0.08
C ALA A 283 15.11 1.44 -1.05
N GLU A 284 14.07 2.14 -0.56
CA GLU A 284 13.17 2.93 -1.41
C GLU A 284 13.97 3.94 -2.23
N GLY A 285 14.94 4.63 -1.61
CA GLY A 285 15.79 5.61 -2.30
C GLY A 285 16.62 4.98 -3.42
N SER A 286 17.27 3.85 -3.13
CA SER A 286 18.11 3.13 -4.10
C SER A 286 17.30 2.60 -5.29
N LEU A 287 16.10 2.06 -5.04
CA LEU A 287 15.18 1.60 -6.09
C LEU A 287 14.58 2.76 -6.88
N THR A 288 14.28 3.87 -6.21
CA THR A 288 13.76 5.09 -6.83
C THR A 288 14.78 5.68 -7.80
N GLU A 289 16.06 5.70 -7.41
CA GLU A 289 17.17 6.14 -8.24
C GLU A 289 17.39 5.21 -9.46
N ALA A 290 17.43 3.90 -9.24
CA ALA A 290 17.64 2.90 -10.30
C ALA A 290 16.54 2.92 -11.38
N VAL A 291 15.29 3.23 -11.00
CA VAL A 291 14.12 3.25 -11.92
C VAL A 291 13.80 4.68 -12.40
N LYS A 292 14.35 5.72 -11.78
CA LYS A 292 14.02 7.14 -12.03
C LYS A 292 12.55 7.47 -11.86
N LEU A 293 11.93 6.88 -10.85
CA LEU A 293 10.58 7.27 -10.40
C LEU A 293 10.70 8.27 -9.24
N ARG A 294 9.58 8.86 -8.81
CA ARG A 294 9.56 9.72 -7.62
C ARG A 294 9.62 8.92 -6.33
N ARG A 295 8.98 7.74 -6.33
CA ARG A 295 8.87 6.83 -5.19
C ARG A 295 8.68 5.40 -5.68
N THR A 296 9.40 4.46 -5.09
CA THR A 296 9.28 3.02 -5.39
C THR A 296 9.17 2.23 -4.08
N ALA A 297 8.04 2.39 -3.38
CA ALA A 297 7.81 1.73 -2.10
C ALA A 297 7.59 0.21 -2.22
N VAL A 298 6.89 -0.21 -3.29
CA VAL A 298 6.61 -1.62 -3.60
C VAL A 298 6.77 -1.81 -5.10
N LEU A 299 7.37 -2.92 -5.49
CA LEU A 299 7.39 -3.37 -6.88
C LEU A 299 7.18 -4.89 -6.95
N ALA A 300 6.65 -5.36 -8.06
CA ALA A 300 6.52 -6.79 -8.36
C ALA A 300 7.14 -7.12 -9.70
N LEU A 301 7.78 -8.29 -9.77
CA LEU A 301 8.42 -8.84 -10.97
C LEU A 301 7.68 -10.11 -11.40
N ASP A 302 7.35 -10.18 -12.68
CA ASP A 302 6.80 -11.38 -13.29
C ASP A 302 7.89 -12.41 -13.54
N ASN A 303 7.52 -13.69 -13.69
CA ASN A 303 8.47 -14.79 -13.92
C ASN A 303 9.31 -14.64 -15.20
N GLU A 304 8.85 -13.85 -16.16
CA GLU A 304 9.50 -13.62 -17.45
C GLU A 304 10.31 -12.31 -17.48
N PHE A 305 10.55 -11.69 -16.31
CA PHE A 305 11.33 -10.46 -16.25
C PHE A 305 12.81 -10.73 -16.66
N PRO A 306 13.41 -9.94 -17.56
CA PRO A 306 14.77 -10.20 -18.04
C PRO A 306 15.83 -10.05 -16.93
N GLY A 307 16.65 -11.07 -16.73
CA GLY A 307 17.71 -11.09 -15.71
C GLY A 307 17.23 -11.49 -14.31
N ILE A 308 15.99 -11.96 -14.19
CA ILE A 308 15.40 -12.44 -12.93
C ILE A 308 16.15 -13.64 -12.36
N GLU A 309 16.85 -14.40 -13.19
CA GLU A 309 17.62 -15.59 -12.81
C GLU A 309 18.73 -15.24 -11.80
N ALA A 310 19.24 -14.01 -11.83
CA ALA A 310 20.22 -13.54 -10.85
C ALA A 310 19.62 -13.39 -9.43
N LEU A 311 18.29 -13.31 -9.30
CA LEU A 311 17.60 -13.34 -8.01
C LEU A 311 17.35 -14.77 -7.50
N ASP A 312 17.41 -15.77 -8.39
CA ASP A 312 17.09 -17.16 -8.05
C ASP A 312 18.07 -17.77 -7.05
N GLN A 313 19.31 -17.28 -7.03
CA GLN A 313 20.32 -17.68 -6.05
C GLN A 313 19.90 -17.39 -4.59
N PHE A 314 18.96 -16.47 -4.36
CA PHE A 314 18.49 -16.10 -3.03
C PHE A 314 17.24 -16.86 -2.59
N ILE A 315 16.56 -17.57 -3.51
CA ILE A 315 15.31 -18.31 -3.23
C ILE A 315 15.45 -19.25 -2.02
N PRO A 316 16.51 -20.05 -1.88
CA PRO A 316 16.65 -20.97 -0.74
C PRO A 316 16.69 -20.27 0.63
N SER A 317 17.02 -18.97 0.65
CA SER A 317 17.12 -18.17 1.89
C SER A 317 15.83 -17.42 2.23
N ILE A 318 14.81 -17.44 1.37
CA ILE A 318 13.58 -16.66 1.55
C ILE A 318 12.44 -17.61 1.93
N PRO A 319 11.82 -17.45 3.12
CA PRO A 319 10.67 -18.25 3.50
C PRO A 319 9.48 -18.05 2.55
N ILE A 320 8.94 -19.14 2.02
CA ILE A 320 7.70 -19.12 1.22
C ILE A 320 6.52 -18.93 2.16
N LEU A 321 5.70 -17.90 1.90
CA LEU A 321 4.47 -17.69 2.64
C LEU A 321 3.36 -18.60 2.12
N SER A 322 2.69 -19.31 3.01
CA SER A 322 1.57 -20.19 2.67
C SER A 322 0.42 -19.98 3.65
N ALA A 323 -0.81 -20.10 3.15
CA ALA A 323 -2.04 -20.09 3.93
C ALA A 323 -2.66 -21.49 3.90
N PRO A 324 -2.10 -22.48 4.64
CA PRO A 324 -2.54 -23.88 4.56
C PRO A 324 -4.00 -24.07 4.96
N TRP A 325 -4.57 -23.18 5.79
CA TRP A 325 -5.99 -23.21 6.18
C TRP A 325 -6.96 -22.89 5.03
N LEU A 326 -6.48 -22.40 3.89
CA LEU A 326 -7.30 -22.19 2.69
C LEU A 326 -7.28 -23.41 1.75
N LEU A 327 -6.37 -24.35 1.96
CA LEU A 327 -6.30 -25.55 1.15
C LEU A 327 -7.38 -26.53 1.62
N PRO A 328 -8.18 -27.14 0.72
CA PRO A 328 -9.06 -28.21 1.13
C PRO A 328 -8.23 -29.36 1.70
N PRO A 329 -8.72 -30.03 2.76
CA PRO A 329 -8.01 -31.10 3.43
C PRO A 329 -7.57 -32.13 2.39
N VAL A 330 -6.28 -32.42 2.36
CA VAL A 330 -5.74 -33.45 1.47
C VAL A 330 -6.28 -34.79 1.99
N PRO A 331 -7.02 -35.56 1.17
CA PRO A 331 -7.49 -36.88 1.59
C PRO A 331 -6.26 -37.73 1.90
N SER A 332 -6.09 -38.09 3.16
CA SER A 332 -4.98 -38.94 3.59
C SER A 332 -5.11 -40.30 2.90
N PRO A 333 -4.09 -40.80 2.17
CA PRO A 333 -4.18 -42.04 1.40
C PRO A 333 -4.32 -43.32 2.24
N HIS A 334 -4.47 -43.24 3.56
CA HIS A 334 -4.41 -44.38 4.47
C HIS A 334 -5.77 -44.86 5.01
N SER A 335 -6.90 -44.29 4.59
CA SER A 335 -8.23 -44.77 5.04
C SER A 335 -8.83 -45.87 4.16
N SER A 336 -8.11 -46.35 3.13
CA SER A 336 -8.42 -47.65 2.53
C SER A 336 -7.85 -48.76 3.41
N SER A 337 -8.27 -48.81 4.68
CA SER A 337 -8.19 -50.06 5.42
C SER A 337 -9.13 -51.01 4.71
N THR A 338 -8.55 -51.85 3.86
CA THR A 338 -9.14 -53.07 3.34
C THR A 338 -9.89 -53.72 4.49
N SER A 339 -11.22 -53.63 4.45
CA SER A 339 -12.11 -54.48 5.22
C SER A 339 -11.87 -55.90 4.70
N SER A 340 -10.80 -56.52 5.18
CA SER A 340 -10.53 -57.93 5.01
C SER A 340 -11.60 -58.65 5.80
N THR A 341 -12.52 -59.22 5.03
CA THR A 341 -13.54 -60.16 5.42
C THR A 341 -12.99 -61.20 6.40
N HIS A 342 -13.23 -61.03 7.70
CA HIS A 342 -13.29 -62.16 8.61
C HIS A 342 -14.52 -62.02 9.51
N ARG A 343 -15.59 -62.71 9.08
CA ARG A 343 -16.76 -62.98 9.91
C ARG A 343 -16.30 -63.76 11.14
N ASN A 344 -16.57 -63.24 12.32
CA ASN A 344 -16.74 -64.08 13.50
C ASN A 344 -17.92 -63.52 14.32
N PRO A 345 -19.06 -64.24 14.38
CA PRO A 345 -20.19 -63.79 15.17
C PRO A 345 -20.17 -64.54 16.50
N LYS A 346 -19.82 -63.87 17.61
CA LYS A 346 -20.59 -63.95 18.85
C LYS A 346 -19.93 -63.23 20.03
N THR A 347 -20.83 -62.59 20.78
CA THR A 347 -20.78 -62.25 22.21
C THR A 347 -19.83 -61.15 22.64
N GLY A 348 -20.43 -60.08 23.19
CA GLY A 348 -19.75 -59.17 24.09
C GLY A 348 -20.25 -57.74 23.97
N ILE A 349 -21.17 -57.37 24.84
CA ILE A 349 -21.69 -56.02 25.07
C ILE A 349 -20.49 -55.08 25.31
N ALA A 350 -20.12 -54.26 24.33
CA ALA A 350 -19.10 -53.24 24.47
C ALA A 350 -19.64 -51.91 23.93
N SER A 351 -19.65 -50.94 24.83
CA SER A 351 -20.11 -49.55 24.70
C SER A 351 -19.66 -48.90 23.38
N SER A 352 -20.63 -48.70 22.50
CA SER A 352 -20.52 -47.93 21.27
C SER A 352 -20.40 -46.43 21.58
N HIS A 353 -19.16 -45.94 21.66
CA HIS A 353 -18.91 -44.51 21.45
C HIS A 353 -18.62 -44.28 19.96
N PRO A 354 -19.46 -43.53 19.23
CA PRO A 354 -19.20 -43.16 17.85
C PRO A 354 -18.09 -42.10 17.82
N SER A 355 -16.82 -42.53 17.82
CA SER A 355 -15.68 -41.69 17.45
C SER A 355 -15.56 -41.62 15.92
N SER A 356 -16.63 -41.16 15.27
CA SER A 356 -16.67 -40.89 13.83
C SER A 356 -16.78 -39.40 13.61
N HIS A 357 -15.89 -38.86 12.77
CA HIS A 357 -15.73 -37.47 12.34
C HIS A 357 -14.63 -36.68 13.07
N THR A 358 -13.47 -36.65 12.43
CA THR A 358 -13.03 -35.41 11.77
C THR A 358 -11.95 -35.79 10.78
N GLN A 359 -12.26 -35.76 9.48
CA GLN A 359 -11.20 -35.67 8.49
C GLN A 359 -10.41 -34.40 8.80
N GLY A 360 -9.11 -34.58 9.08
CA GLY A 360 -8.27 -33.61 9.78
C GLY A 360 -8.05 -32.31 9.04
N SER A 361 -9.01 -31.38 9.13
CA SER A 361 -8.64 -29.98 9.16
C SER A 361 -7.70 -29.81 10.35
N LEU A 362 -6.50 -29.28 10.11
CA LEU A 362 -5.59 -28.85 11.18
C LEU A 362 -6.32 -27.79 12.01
N LEU A 363 -7.03 -28.23 13.05
CA LEU A 363 -7.64 -27.33 14.01
C LEU A 363 -6.49 -26.62 14.73
N VAL A 364 -6.45 -25.30 14.58
CA VAL A 364 -5.47 -24.47 15.26
C VAL A 364 -6.07 -24.04 16.60
N ASP A 365 -5.31 -24.23 17.67
CA ASP A 365 -5.74 -23.86 19.02
C ASP A 365 -6.10 -22.38 19.13
N THR A 366 -7.18 -22.08 19.84
CA THR A 366 -7.58 -20.70 20.12
C THR A 366 -6.55 -20.03 21.05
N HIS A 367 -6.09 -18.84 20.69
CA HIS A 367 -5.11 -18.10 21.48
C HIS A 367 -5.78 -16.85 22.08
N VAL A 368 -5.96 -16.82 23.41
CA VAL A 368 -6.46 -15.65 24.12
C VAL A 368 -5.28 -14.88 24.74
N LYS A 369 -5.11 -13.61 24.34
CA LYS A 369 -4.12 -12.69 24.91
C LYS A 369 -4.76 -11.81 25.97
N GLN A 370 -3.98 -11.33 26.94
CA GLN A 370 -4.43 -10.33 27.91
C GLN A 370 -3.88 -8.94 27.54
N LEU A 371 -4.77 -8.04 27.14
CA LEU A 371 -4.44 -6.64 26.88
C LEU A 371 -4.50 -5.85 28.20
N LEU A 372 -3.38 -5.26 28.60
CA LEU A 372 -3.32 -4.36 29.74
C LEU A 372 -4.01 -3.03 29.39
N THR A 373 -4.99 -2.64 30.20
CA THR A 373 -5.67 -1.33 30.11
C THR A 373 -5.62 -0.63 31.45
N SER A 374 -5.62 0.70 31.46
CA SER A 374 -5.78 1.46 32.70
C SER A 374 -7.26 1.77 32.94
N ALA A 375 -7.81 1.41 34.09
CA ALA A 375 -9.09 1.90 34.57
C ALA A 375 -8.89 2.88 35.72
N PRO A 376 -9.75 3.89 35.91
CA PRO A 376 -9.72 4.71 37.11
C PRO A 376 -9.87 3.85 38.37
N ALA A 377 -9.04 4.11 39.38
CA ALA A 377 -9.10 3.46 40.68
C ALA A 377 -10.46 3.70 41.36
N ASP A 378 -11.01 4.90 41.19
CA ASP A 378 -12.38 5.29 41.53
C ASP A 378 -13.14 5.78 40.28
N MET A 379 -14.09 4.95 39.83
CA MET A 379 -14.94 5.24 38.69
C MET A 379 -15.95 6.37 38.94
N ARG A 380 -16.34 6.64 40.21
CA ARG A 380 -17.28 7.72 40.54
C ARG A 380 -16.61 9.08 40.43
N ALA A 381 -15.48 9.28 41.12
CA ALA A 381 -14.70 10.51 41.02
C ALA A 381 -14.27 10.82 39.57
N ALA A 382 -13.90 9.79 38.80
CA ALA A 382 -13.55 9.97 37.38
C ALA A 382 -14.77 10.37 36.51
N LYS A 383 -15.97 9.84 36.78
CA LYS A 383 -17.21 10.24 36.11
C LYS A 383 -17.59 11.68 36.46
N GLU A 384 -17.49 12.07 37.73
CA GLU A 384 -17.77 13.43 38.19
C GLU A 384 -16.81 14.45 37.55
N LYS A 385 -15.49 14.18 37.56
CA LYS A 385 -14.50 15.04 36.88
C LYS A 385 -14.79 15.19 35.38
N ARG A 386 -15.23 14.12 34.71
CA ARG A 386 -15.65 14.18 33.29
C ARG A 386 -16.93 14.99 33.09
N ALA A 387 -17.89 14.89 34.00
CA ALA A 387 -19.12 15.69 33.95
C ALA A 387 -18.80 17.18 34.11
N LYS A 388 -18.03 17.55 35.14
CA LYS A 388 -17.57 18.93 35.38
C LYS A 388 -16.80 19.50 34.19
N GLY A 389 -15.85 18.74 33.63
CA GLY A 389 -15.10 19.16 32.43
C GLY A 389 -15.99 19.36 31.20
N ARG A 390 -17.08 18.59 31.04
CA ARG A 390 -18.05 18.79 29.95
C ARG A 390 -18.88 20.06 30.16
N GLU A 391 -19.25 20.38 31.40
CA GLU A 391 -20.00 21.59 31.73
C GLU A 391 -19.15 22.85 31.51
N GLU A 392 -17.91 22.86 31.99
CA GLU A 392 -16.94 23.95 31.77
C GLU A 392 -16.67 24.16 30.27
N ALA A 393 -16.47 23.08 29.50
CA ALA A 393 -16.28 23.17 28.05
C ALA A 393 -17.52 23.75 27.34
N LYS A 394 -18.73 23.38 27.77
CA LYS A 394 -19.99 23.95 27.26
C LYS A 394 -20.12 25.43 27.62
N ALA A 395 -19.81 25.82 28.86
CA ALA A 395 -19.83 27.21 29.30
C ALA A 395 -18.84 28.07 28.49
N ARG A 396 -17.61 27.58 28.27
CA ARG A 396 -16.61 28.25 27.44
C ARG A 396 -17.04 28.36 25.98
N ALA A 397 -17.71 27.34 25.43
CA ALA A 397 -18.26 27.39 24.08
C ALA A 397 -19.41 28.40 23.96
N LYS A 398 -20.27 28.53 24.98
CA LYS A 398 -21.32 29.55 25.04
C LYS A 398 -20.72 30.96 25.10
N LEU A 399 -19.71 31.20 25.94
CA LEU A 399 -19.02 32.50 26.01
C LEU A 399 -18.37 32.90 24.68
N LYS A 400 -17.73 31.94 23.98
CA LYS A 400 -17.17 32.19 22.63
C LYS A 400 -18.24 32.51 21.57
N LYS A 401 -19.46 31.99 21.71
CA LYS A 401 -20.59 32.33 20.83
C LYS A 401 -21.25 33.65 21.22
N ALA A 402 -21.29 33.96 22.51
CA ALA A 402 -21.84 35.18 23.08
C ALA A 402 -20.93 36.41 22.89
N SER A 403 -19.74 36.24 22.32
CA SER A 403 -18.92 37.34 21.79
C SER A 403 -19.09 37.47 20.26
N PRO A 404 -20.23 37.99 19.74
CA PRO A 404 -20.50 38.08 18.30
C PRO A 404 -19.65 39.13 17.54
N GLY A 405 -18.59 39.70 18.12
CA GLY A 405 -18.05 40.99 17.65
C GLY A 405 -16.57 41.10 17.28
N ARG A 406 -15.74 40.05 17.29
CA ARG A 406 -14.27 40.22 17.07
C ARG A 406 -13.62 39.37 16.00
N LYS A 407 -14.37 38.84 15.03
CA LYS A 407 -13.79 38.14 13.87
C LYS A 407 -14.34 38.70 12.57
N ALA A 408 -13.86 39.88 12.18
CA ALA A 408 -13.93 40.29 10.78
C ALA A 408 -12.79 41.23 10.34
N ASN A 409 -12.22 42.09 11.19
CA ASN A 409 -11.37 43.18 10.67
C ASN A 409 -9.88 43.21 11.04
N ASP A 410 -9.33 42.26 11.79
CA ASP A 410 -7.93 42.36 12.24
C ASP A 410 -6.97 41.34 11.58
N ARG A 411 -7.18 41.07 10.28
CA ARG A 411 -6.26 40.23 9.48
C ARG A 411 -5.55 41.00 8.36
N THR A 412 -5.66 42.33 8.32
CA THR A 412 -5.09 43.17 7.25
C THR A 412 -3.94 44.09 7.67
N LYS A 413 -3.40 44.02 8.90
CA LYS A 413 -2.30 44.93 9.30
C LYS A 413 -1.14 44.37 10.12
N ALA A 414 -0.86 43.07 10.05
CA ALA A 414 0.44 42.52 10.49
C ALA A 414 1.35 42.26 9.28
N SER A 415 1.60 43.32 8.51
CA SER A 415 2.74 43.41 7.59
C SER A 415 3.97 43.87 8.38
N ASN A 416 5.07 43.13 8.22
CA ASN A 416 6.46 43.57 8.42
C ASN A 416 6.80 44.33 9.72
N VAL A 417 7.16 43.58 10.76
CA VAL A 417 8.24 44.02 11.66
C VAL A 417 9.28 42.91 11.68
N VAL A 418 10.22 43.01 10.75
CA VAL A 418 11.49 42.28 10.78
C VAL A 418 12.27 42.85 11.96
N VAL A 419 12.27 42.14 13.08
CA VAL A 419 13.16 42.43 14.21
C VAL A 419 14.53 41.86 13.85
N THR A 420 15.42 42.73 13.39
CA THR A 420 16.86 42.52 13.36
C THR A 420 17.40 42.53 14.79
N THR A 421 17.54 41.36 15.41
CA THR A 421 18.40 41.23 16.60
C THR A 421 19.85 41.20 16.15
N LYS A 422 20.53 42.30 16.44
CA LYS A 422 21.96 42.53 16.31
C LYS A 422 22.65 41.85 17.52
N GLU A 423 23.42 40.80 17.28
CA GLU A 423 24.32 40.23 18.30
C GLU A 423 25.51 41.19 18.52
N ALA A 424 25.59 41.76 19.72
CA ALA A 424 26.83 42.13 20.38
C ALA A 424 27.10 41.00 21.40
N GLY A 425 28.29 40.45 21.60
CA GLY A 425 29.59 41.11 21.67
C GLY A 425 29.95 41.30 23.15
N GLU A 426 30.47 40.25 23.79
CA GLU A 426 31.06 40.26 25.15
C GLU A 426 31.96 39.00 25.23
N THR A 427 33.28 39.05 25.03
CA THR A 427 34.37 39.39 25.97
C THR A 427 34.12 39.00 27.42
N GLU A 428 34.64 37.82 27.80
CA GLU A 428 35.72 37.65 28.79
C GLU A 428 36.41 36.28 28.61
#